data_AF-A0A0D9QY65-F1
#
_entry.id   AF-A0A0D9QY65-F1
#
_cell.length_a   1.000
_cell.length_b   1.000
_cell.length_c   1.000
_cell.angle_alpha   90.00
_cell.angle_beta   90.00
_cell.angle_gamma   90.00
#
_symmetry.space_group_name_H-M   'P 1'
#
loop_
_entity.id
_entity.type
_entity.pdbx_description
1 polymer ?
#
loop_
_entity_poly.entity_id
_entity_poly.type
_entity_poly.pdbx_seq_one_letter_code
_entity_poly.pdbx_strand_id
1 'polypeptide(L)'
;MLQESQVFEKRASQQFCYTNVLIPKWHDIWTRIQIRVNSSKLIRVTQVENEDKLKELEQFSIWNFFSSFLKEKLNDTYVNVGLYSTKTCLKVEIIEKDTKYSVIVIRRFDPKLFLVFLLGLMLFFCGDLLSRSQIFYYSTGMSVGIVASLLIIIFILSKFMPKKSPIYVILVGGWSFSLYLIQLVFKNLQEIWRCYWQYLLSYVLTVGFMSFAVCYKYGPLENERSINLLTWTLQLMGLCFMYSGIQIPHIALAIIIIALCTKNLEYPIQWLYITYRKVYKATEKPVPPRLLTEEEYRIQGEVETRKALEELREFCNSPDCSAWKTVSRIQSPKRFADFVEGSSHLTPNEVSVHEQEYGLGSIIAQDEIYEEASSEEEDSYSRCPAITQNNFLT
;
A
#
# COMPACT_ATOMS: atom_id res chain seq x y z
N MET A 1 -37.65 15.51 29.20
CA MET A 1 -36.49 15.00 28.46
C MET A 1 -36.40 13.50 28.68
N LEU A 2 -35.95 12.73 27.69
CA LEU A 2 -35.79 11.28 27.82
C LEU A 2 -34.48 10.96 28.54
N GLN A 3 -34.50 9.95 29.42
CA GLN A 3 -33.32 9.38 30.08
C GLN A 3 -33.13 7.92 29.62
N GLU A 4 -31.88 7.45 29.59
CA GLU A 4 -31.56 6.07 29.21
C GLU A 4 -32.22 5.06 30.17
N SER A 5 -32.76 3.96 29.62
CA SER A 5 -33.42 2.87 30.35
C SER A 5 -34.68 3.24 31.16
N GLN A 6 -35.15 4.48 31.09
CA GLN A 6 -36.43 4.88 31.67
C GLN A 6 -37.56 4.75 30.65
N VAL A 7 -38.70 4.26 31.13
CA VAL A 7 -39.92 4.08 30.33
C VAL A 7 -40.86 5.25 30.58
N PHE A 8 -41.20 5.99 29.52
CA PHE A 8 -42.18 7.07 29.60
C PHE A 8 -43.48 6.64 28.92
N GLU A 9 -44.55 6.49 29.69
CA GLU A 9 -45.88 6.24 29.16
C GLU A 9 -46.68 7.53 29.02
N LYS A 10 -47.27 7.76 27.85
CA LYS A 10 -48.10 8.93 27.56
C LYS A 10 -49.31 8.55 26.70
N ARG A 11 -50.35 9.40 26.77
CA ARG A 11 -51.61 9.28 26.03
C ARG A 11 -51.93 10.48 25.12
N ALA A 12 -51.02 11.46 25.07
CA ALA A 12 -51.17 12.69 24.29
C ALA A 12 -50.00 12.85 23.32
N SER A 13 -50.24 13.58 22.22
CA SER A 13 -49.18 13.98 21.29
C SER A 13 -48.18 14.87 22.02
N GLN A 14 -46.92 14.47 22.05
CA GLN A 14 -45.87 15.19 22.77
C GLN A 14 -44.54 15.11 22.02
N GLN A 15 -43.75 16.18 22.14
CA GLN A 15 -42.37 16.22 21.70
C GLN A 15 -41.45 15.69 22.80
N PHE A 16 -40.62 14.72 22.45
CA PHE A 16 -39.57 14.18 23.31
C PHE A 16 -38.22 14.59 22.77
N CYS A 17 -37.33 15.07 23.63
CA CYS A 17 -35.94 15.30 23.26
C CYS A 17 -35.04 14.45 24.15
N TYR A 18 -34.06 13.82 23.51
CA TYR A 18 -32.97 13.09 24.13
C TYR A 18 -31.67 13.87 23.90
N THR A 19 -30.88 14.03 24.96
CA THR A 19 -29.56 14.66 24.91
C THR A 19 -28.53 13.61 25.28
N ASN A 20 -27.57 13.35 24.39
CA ASN A 20 -26.48 12.45 24.71
C ASN A 20 -25.44 13.20 25.55
N VAL A 21 -25.33 12.85 26.83
CA VAL A 21 -24.39 13.48 27.78
C VAL A 21 -23.08 12.70 27.88
N LEU A 22 -23.03 11.47 27.34
CA LEU A 22 -21.87 10.58 27.46
C LEU A 22 -20.96 10.70 26.23
N ILE A 23 -19.68 10.97 26.48
CA ILE A 23 -18.63 10.94 25.46
C ILE A 23 -18.39 9.48 25.06
N PRO A 24 -18.53 9.12 23.77
CA PRO A 24 -18.34 7.74 23.32
C PRO A 24 -16.91 7.27 23.59
N LYS A 25 -16.77 6.06 24.14
CA LYS A 25 -15.47 5.43 24.40
C LYS A 25 -15.10 4.46 23.26
N TRP A 26 -13.87 3.94 23.27
CA TRP A 26 -13.39 2.99 22.25
C TRP A 26 -14.19 1.69 22.13
N HIS A 27 -14.88 1.24 23.20
CA HIS A 27 -15.74 0.05 23.13
C HIS A 27 -17.14 0.35 22.56
N ASP A 28 -17.50 1.62 22.36
CA ASP A 28 -18.81 2.03 21.88
C ASP A 28 -18.92 2.06 20.35
N ILE A 29 -17.88 1.65 19.61
CA ILE A 29 -17.78 1.73 18.14
C ILE A 29 -18.98 1.07 17.42
N TRP A 30 -19.44 -0.07 17.93
CA TRP A 30 -20.58 -0.82 17.39
C TRP A 30 -21.83 -0.74 18.30
N THR A 31 -21.85 0.20 19.23
CA THR A 31 -23.06 0.47 20.01
C THR A 31 -23.98 1.37 19.21
N ARG A 32 -25.29 1.17 19.37
CA ARG A 32 -26.32 1.98 18.71
C ARG A 32 -27.28 2.47 19.77
N ILE A 33 -27.57 3.77 19.71
CA ILE A 33 -28.61 4.39 20.53
C ILE A 33 -29.90 4.31 19.72
N GLN A 34 -30.89 3.62 20.27
CA GLN A 34 -32.21 3.47 19.65
C GLN A 34 -33.27 4.00 20.59
N ILE A 35 -34.14 4.85 20.06
CA ILE A 35 -35.36 5.27 20.73
C ILE A 35 -36.46 4.35 20.24
N ARG A 36 -36.92 3.47 21.11
CA ARG A 36 -38.00 2.54 20.87
C ARG A 36 -39.31 3.19 21.30
N VAL A 37 -40.23 3.35 20.37
CA VAL A 37 -41.61 3.78 20.65
C VAL A 37 -42.52 2.59 20.40
N ASN A 38 -43.08 2.04 21.48
CA ASN A 38 -44.05 0.94 21.44
C ASN A 38 -45.45 1.52 21.66
N SER A 39 -46.37 1.24 20.74
CA SER A 39 -47.75 1.73 20.80
C SER A 39 -48.72 0.59 20.57
N SER A 40 -49.85 0.62 21.28
CA SER A 40 -50.93 -0.35 21.10
C SER A 40 -51.68 -0.19 19.76
N LYS A 41 -51.54 0.97 19.12
CA LYS A 41 -52.30 1.43 17.94
C LYS A 41 -51.42 2.28 17.02
N LEU A 42 -51.91 2.66 15.84
CA LEU A 42 -51.15 3.42 14.85
C LEU A 42 -50.72 4.81 15.38
N ILE A 43 -49.42 5.08 15.32
CA ILE A 43 -48.78 6.36 15.68
C ILE A 43 -47.85 6.81 14.55
N ARG A 44 -47.70 8.13 14.39
CA ARG A 44 -46.72 8.73 13.48
C ARG A 44 -45.59 9.31 14.31
N VAL A 45 -44.38 8.80 14.13
CA VAL A 45 -43.17 9.34 14.75
C VAL A 45 -42.40 10.11 13.70
N THR A 46 -42.25 11.42 13.90
CA THR A 46 -41.40 12.27 13.07
C THR A 46 -40.17 12.69 13.86
N GLN A 47 -39.00 12.54 13.24
CA GLN A 47 -37.76 13.07 13.77
C GLN A 47 -37.71 14.55 13.42
N VAL A 48 -37.68 15.40 14.45
CA VAL A 48 -37.59 16.86 14.30
C VAL A 48 -36.12 17.21 14.46
N GLU A 49 -35.38 17.18 13.35
CA GLU A 49 -33.97 17.61 13.31
C GLU A 49 -33.87 19.09 12.96
N ASN A 50 -32.97 19.81 13.65
CA ASN A 50 -32.60 21.18 13.29
C ASN A 50 -32.12 21.21 11.83
N GLU A 51 -32.67 22.13 11.04
CA GLU A 51 -32.54 22.24 9.58
C GLU A 51 -31.08 22.30 9.07
N ASP A 52 -30.12 22.67 9.91
CA ASP A 52 -28.73 22.95 9.51
C ASP A 52 -27.88 21.70 9.25
N LYS A 53 -28.20 20.54 9.86
CA LYS A 53 -27.45 19.28 9.65
C LYS A 53 -27.96 18.44 8.47
N LEU A 54 -29.07 18.86 7.86
CA LEU A 54 -29.72 18.15 6.77
C LEU A 54 -28.89 18.22 5.47
N LYS A 55 -28.18 19.33 5.25
CA LYS A 55 -27.43 19.57 4.00
C LYS A 55 -26.11 18.80 3.89
N GLU A 56 -25.50 18.39 5.01
CA GLU A 56 -24.26 17.59 4.97
C GLU A 56 -24.52 16.08 4.85
N LEU A 57 -25.69 15.60 5.29
CA LEU A 57 -26.05 14.17 5.23
C LEU A 57 -26.88 13.79 3.99
N GLU A 58 -27.38 14.78 3.22
CA GLU A 58 -27.95 14.58 1.88
C GLU A 58 -26.96 13.99 0.87
N GLN A 59 -25.64 14.06 1.16
CA GLN A 59 -24.59 13.54 0.30
C GLN A 59 -24.55 11.99 0.20
N PHE A 60 -25.20 11.25 1.11
CA PHE A 60 -25.30 9.78 1.07
C PHE A 60 -26.73 9.26 0.78
N SER A 61 -27.30 9.77 -0.31
CA SER A 61 -28.60 9.39 -0.92
C SER A 61 -28.88 7.87 -1.00
N ILE A 62 -27.84 7.04 -1.20
CA ILE A 62 -27.98 5.59 -1.43
C ILE A 62 -28.44 4.84 -0.17
N TRP A 63 -28.00 5.26 1.03
CA TRP A 63 -28.34 4.56 2.28
C TRP A 63 -29.74 4.91 2.79
N ASN A 64 -30.25 6.10 2.51
CA ASN A 64 -31.65 6.45 2.78
C ASN A 64 -32.61 5.63 1.89
N PHE A 65 -32.23 5.36 0.65
CA PHE A 65 -32.98 4.48 -0.24
C PHE A 65 -33.02 3.03 0.30
N PHE A 66 -31.87 2.44 0.65
CA PHE A 66 -31.79 1.10 1.23
C PHE A 66 -32.39 0.99 2.64
N SER A 67 -32.33 2.04 3.46
CA SER A 67 -32.95 2.01 4.78
C SER A 67 -34.47 2.18 4.72
N SER A 68 -34.99 2.95 3.77
CA SER A 68 -36.44 3.04 3.51
C SER A 68 -37.04 1.68 3.15
N PHE A 69 -36.26 0.85 2.45
CA PHE A 69 -36.60 -0.51 2.04
C PHE A 69 -36.88 -1.45 3.22
N LEU A 70 -36.20 -1.22 4.35
CA LEU A 70 -36.31 -2.02 5.58
C LEU A 70 -37.24 -1.38 6.64
N LYS A 71 -37.78 -0.18 6.40
CA LYS A 71 -38.39 0.65 7.46
C LYS A 71 -39.90 0.44 7.68
N GLU A 72 -40.58 -0.44 6.95
CA GLU A 72 -42.05 -0.40 6.96
C GLU A 72 -42.72 -1.65 7.56
N LYS A 73 -43.51 -1.38 8.63
CA LYS A 73 -44.33 -2.29 9.46
C LYS A 73 -43.61 -3.07 10.56
N LEU A 74 -43.19 -2.36 11.60
CA LEU A 74 -43.14 -2.92 12.94
C LEU A 74 -44.08 -2.09 13.82
N ASN A 75 -44.92 -2.75 14.63
CA ASN A 75 -45.73 -2.11 15.69
C ASN A 75 -44.82 -1.31 16.66
N ASP A 76 -43.53 -1.63 16.66
CA ASP A 76 -42.44 -0.87 17.24
C ASP A 76 -41.81 0.06 16.19
N THR A 77 -41.84 1.36 16.43
CA THR A 77 -41.02 2.31 15.65
C THR A 77 -39.68 2.50 16.35
N TYR A 78 -38.61 2.15 15.64
CA TYR A 78 -37.23 2.37 16.10
C TYR A 78 -36.68 3.62 15.41
N VAL A 79 -36.31 4.63 16.18
CA VAL A 79 -35.58 5.78 15.66
C VAL A 79 -34.13 5.68 16.09
N ASN A 80 -33.24 5.75 15.10
CA ASN A 80 -31.81 5.67 15.33
C ASN A 80 -31.27 7.04 15.67
N VAL A 81 -30.53 7.12 16.77
CA VAL A 81 -29.85 8.35 17.19
C VAL A 81 -28.36 8.17 16.93
N GLY A 82 -27.78 9.07 16.15
CA GLY A 82 -26.32 9.08 15.95
C GLY A 82 -25.59 9.37 17.26
N LEU A 83 -24.50 8.65 17.54
CA LEU A 83 -23.75 8.77 18.82
C LEU A 83 -23.27 10.19 19.10
N TYR A 84 -22.94 10.97 18.06
CA TYR A 84 -22.48 12.36 18.18
C TYR A 84 -23.59 13.41 18.08
N SER A 85 -24.86 12.99 17.94
CA SER A 85 -25.96 13.95 17.96
C SER A 85 -26.16 14.45 19.39
N THR A 86 -25.87 15.73 19.61
CA THR A 86 -25.96 16.38 20.93
C THR A 86 -27.40 16.43 21.44
N LYS A 87 -28.37 16.55 20.52
CA LYS A 87 -29.80 16.57 20.83
C LYS A 87 -30.59 15.99 19.67
N THR A 88 -31.37 14.94 19.93
CA THR A 88 -32.36 14.41 18.99
C THR A 88 -33.75 14.61 19.55
N CYS A 89 -34.60 15.32 18.80
CA CYS A 89 -35.99 15.52 19.16
C CYS A 89 -36.91 14.70 18.25
N LEU A 90 -37.94 14.14 18.87
CA LEU A 90 -38.95 13.29 18.27
C LEU A 90 -40.30 13.91 18.56
N LYS A 91 -41.15 13.99 17.56
CA LYS A 91 -42.57 14.33 17.74
C LYS A 91 -43.37 13.06 17.51
N VAL A 92 -44.13 12.65 18.52
CA VAL A 92 -45.02 11.49 18.41
C VAL A 92 -46.43 12.02 18.24
N GLU A 93 -46.98 11.88 17.03
CA GLU A 93 -48.34 12.26 16.68
C GLU A 93 -49.26 11.04 16.76
N ILE A 94 -50.37 11.19 17.48
CA ILE A 94 -51.40 10.17 17.64
C ILE A 94 -52.39 10.29 16.48
N ILE A 95 -52.60 9.19 15.73
CA ILE A 95 -53.56 9.15 14.62
C ILE A 95 -54.94 8.67 15.11
N GLU A 96 -54.98 7.68 16.01
CA GLU A 96 -56.22 7.09 16.54
C GLU A 96 -56.57 7.60 17.95
N LYS A 97 -57.85 7.72 18.29
CA LYS A 97 -58.26 8.11 19.64
C LYS A 97 -58.01 6.96 20.64
N ASP A 98 -57.59 7.31 21.87
CA ASP A 98 -57.26 6.38 22.96
C ASP A 98 -56.09 5.42 22.63
N THR A 99 -54.96 5.95 22.14
CA THR A 99 -53.70 5.21 22.05
C THR A 99 -52.84 5.42 23.31
N LYS A 100 -52.24 4.34 23.79
CA LYS A 100 -51.18 4.41 24.80
C LYS A 100 -49.87 4.05 24.11
N TYR A 101 -48.85 4.86 24.34
CA TYR A 101 -47.51 4.58 23.85
C TYR A 101 -46.48 4.72 24.96
N SER A 102 -45.42 3.93 24.86
CA SER A 102 -44.25 3.96 25.72
C SER A 102 -43.03 4.33 24.89
N VAL A 103 -42.21 5.24 25.40
CA VAL A 103 -40.94 5.65 24.79
C VAL A 103 -39.80 5.21 25.71
N ILE A 104 -38.84 4.48 25.15
CA ILE A 104 -37.66 3.97 25.86
C ILE A 104 -36.43 4.27 25.03
N VAL A 105 -35.38 4.81 25.66
CA VAL A 105 -34.07 4.95 25.04
C VAL A 105 -33.18 3.79 25.49
N ILE A 106 -32.75 2.97 24.54
CA ILE A 106 -31.88 1.82 24.78
C ILE A 106 -30.55 1.99 24.04
N ARG A 107 -29.46 1.72 24.73
CA ARG A 107 -28.11 1.59 24.16
C ARG A 107 -27.80 0.10 24.06
N ARG A 108 -27.60 -0.42 22.85
CA ARG A 108 -27.30 -1.84 22.62
C ARG A 108 -26.20 -2.03 21.59
N PHE A 109 -25.48 -3.13 21.70
CA PHE A 109 -24.55 -3.57 20.66
C PHE A 109 -25.35 -3.97 19.41
N ASP A 110 -24.97 -3.43 18.26
CA ASP A 110 -25.58 -3.76 16.97
C ASP A 110 -24.69 -4.77 16.23
N PRO A 111 -25.01 -6.08 16.28
CA PRO A 111 -24.19 -7.11 15.64
C PRO A 111 -24.13 -6.94 14.12
N LYS A 112 -25.11 -6.26 13.49
CA LYS A 112 -25.12 -6.07 12.04
C LYS A 112 -24.00 -5.15 11.59
N LEU A 113 -23.76 -4.06 12.33
CA LEU A 113 -22.68 -3.13 12.04
C LEU A 113 -21.31 -3.79 12.19
N PHE A 114 -21.14 -4.62 13.22
CA PHE A 114 -19.95 -5.42 13.40
C PHE A 114 -19.72 -6.41 12.24
N LEU A 115 -20.76 -7.12 11.80
CA LEU A 115 -20.66 -8.04 10.66
C LEU A 115 -20.33 -7.33 9.34
N VAL A 116 -20.92 -6.15 9.09
CA VAL A 116 -20.61 -5.34 7.91
C VAL A 116 -19.15 -4.88 7.94
N PHE A 117 -18.66 -4.44 9.10
CA PHE A 117 -17.25 -4.09 9.28
C PHE A 117 -16.32 -5.28 9.03
N LEU A 118 -16.64 -6.45 9.62
CA LEU A 118 -15.86 -7.68 9.42
C LEU A 118 -15.83 -8.12 7.96
N LEU A 119 -16.97 -8.04 7.26
CA LEU A 119 -17.04 -8.29 5.82
C LEU A 119 -16.16 -7.33 5.03
N GLY A 120 -16.19 -6.04 5.37
CA GLY A 120 -15.32 -5.03 4.75
C GLY A 120 -13.83 -5.33 4.96
N LEU A 121 -13.46 -5.73 6.17
CA LEU A 121 -12.10 -6.14 6.51
C LEU A 121 -11.65 -7.35 5.67
N MET A 122 -12.49 -8.39 5.59
CA MET A 122 -12.19 -9.58 4.79
C MET A 122 -12.04 -9.26 3.30
N LEU A 123 -12.91 -8.42 2.73
CA LEU A 123 -12.81 -8.01 1.33
C LEU A 123 -11.53 -7.20 1.04
N PHE A 124 -11.13 -6.32 1.96
CA PHE A 124 -9.95 -5.47 1.78
C PHE A 124 -8.64 -6.28 1.83
N PHE A 125 -8.50 -7.15 2.83
CA PHE A 125 -7.28 -7.95 3.00
C PHE A 125 -7.25 -9.17 2.09
N CYS A 126 -8.37 -9.89 1.94
CA CYS A 126 -8.43 -11.09 1.10
C CYS A 126 -8.81 -10.77 -0.35
N GLY A 127 -8.90 -9.50 -0.75
CA GLY A 127 -9.30 -9.11 -2.11
C GLY A 127 -8.43 -9.73 -3.20
N ASP A 128 -7.12 -9.83 -2.96
CA ASP A 128 -6.16 -10.46 -3.90
C ASP A 128 -6.33 -11.97 -4.01
N LEU A 129 -6.69 -12.64 -2.90
CA LEU A 129 -6.95 -14.07 -2.86
C LEU A 129 -8.30 -14.40 -3.49
N LEU A 130 -9.32 -13.58 -3.23
CA LEU A 130 -10.67 -13.74 -3.78
C LEU A 130 -10.67 -13.50 -5.29
N SER A 131 -9.99 -12.46 -5.78
CA SER A 131 -9.99 -12.14 -7.21
C SER A 131 -9.36 -13.22 -8.09
N ARG A 132 -8.40 -13.98 -7.54
CA ARG A 132 -7.73 -15.11 -8.21
C ARG A 132 -8.44 -16.45 -7.98
N SER A 133 -9.38 -16.52 -7.03
CA SER A 133 -10.08 -17.75 -6.70
C SER A 133 -11.13 -18.08 -7.76
N GLN A 134 -11.02 -19.27 -8.35
CA GLN A 134 -12.02 -19.79 -9.29
C GLN A 134 -13.39 -19.96 -8.64
N ILE A 135 -13.42 -20.37 -7.36
CA ILE A 135 -14.66 -20.56 -6.59
C ILE A 135 -15.39 -19.22 -6.45
N PHE A 136 -14.65 -18.15 -6.17
CA PHE A 136 -15.21 -16.81 -6.05
C PHE A 136 -15.81 -16.32 -7.37
N TYR A 137 -15.13 -16.57 -8.50
CA TYR A 137 -15.61 -16.23 -9.83
C TYR A 137 -16.94 -16.92 -10.14
N TYR A 138 -17.02 -18.25 -10.00
CA TYR A 138 -18.25 -18.99 -10.29
C TYR A 138 -19.38 -18.64 -9.32
N SER A 139 -19.09 -18.50 -8.02
CA SER A 139 -20.10 -18.14 -7.01
C SER A 139 -20.68 -16.74 -7.25
N THR A 140 -19.83 -15.76 -7.52
CA THR A 140 -20.25 -14.38 -7.80
C THR A 140 -21.01 -14.31 -9.12
N GLY A 141 -20.51 -15.00 -10.16
CA GLY A 141 -21.18 -15.09 -11.46
C GLY A 141 -22.58 -15.71 -11.38
N MET A 142 -22.73 -16.81 -10.63
CA MET A 142 -24.05 -17.41 -10.36
C MET A 142 -24.97 -16.45 -9.60
N SER A 143 -24.46 -15.78 -8.57
CA SER A 143 -25.26 -14.83 -7.76
C SER A 143 -25.75 -13.64 -8.58
N VAL A 144 -24.87 -13.05 -9.39
CA VAL A 144 -25.20 -11.97 -10.32
C VAL A 144 -26.18 -12.46 -11.38
N GLY A 145 -26.00 -13.67 -11.91
CA GLY A 145 -26.92 -14.29 -12.87
C GLY A 145 -28.32 -14.50 -12.32
N ILE A 146 -28.45 -14.95 -11.07
CA ILE A 146 -29.76 -15.10 -10.40
C ILE A 146 -30.45 -13.75 -10.30
N VAL A 147 -29.77 -12.72 -9.77
CA VAL A 147 -30.35 -11.37 -9.64
C VAL A 147 -30.69 -10.76 -11.00
N ALA A 148 -29.82 -10.92 -12.00
CA ALA A 148 -30.05 -10.42 -13.35
C ALA A 148 -31.24 -11.10 -14.03
N SER A 149 -31.38 -12.42 -13.88
CA SER A 149 -32.54 -13.14 -14.42
C SER A 149 -33.84 -12.74 -13.72
N LEU A 150 -33.81 -12.45 -12.41
CA LEU A 150 -34.97 -11.94 -11.68
C LEU A 150 -35.41 -10.59 -12.26
N LEU A 151 -34.44 -9.71 -12.56
CA LEU A 151 -34.70 -8.43 -13.22
C LEU A 151 -35.30 -8.62 -14.63
N ILE A 152 -34.83 -9.61 -15.39
CA ILE A 152 -35.38 -9.93 -16.71
C ILE A 152 -36.83 -10.44 -16.59
N ILE A 153 -37.11 -11.36 -15.66
CA ILE A 153 -38.47 -11.87 -15.42
C ILE A 153 -39.40 -10.72 -15.02
N ILE A 154 -38.95 -9.87 -14.10
CA ILE A 154 -39.66 -8.66 -13.70
C ILE A 154 -39.96 -7.79 -14.91
N PHE A 155 -38.97 -7.53 -15.77
CA PHE A 155 -39.14 -6.73 -16.98
C PHE A 155 -40.13 -7.36 -17.97
N ILE A 156 -40.11 -8.68 -18.14
CA ILE A 156 -41.07 -9.40 -18.99
C ILE A 156 -42.50 -9.28 -18.43
N LEU A 157 -42.69 -9.52 -17.13
CA LEU A 157 -44.00 -9.38 -16.46
C LEU A 157 -44.54 -7.95 -16.57
N SER A 158 -43.64 -6.98 -16.52
CA SER A 158 -43.96 -5.57 -16.69
C SER A 158 -44.56 -5.28 -18.07
N LYS A 159 -44.05 -5.93 -19.12
CA LYS A 159 -44.56 -5.80 -20.49
C LYS A 159 -45.98 -6.36 -20.68
N PHE A 160 -46.40 -7.30 -19.82
CA PHE A 160 -47.75 -7.86 -19.85
C PHE A 160 -48.79 -7.03 -19.09
N MET A 161 -48.38 -5.94 -18.42
CA MET A 161 -49.32 -5.08 -17.72
C MET A 161 -50.15 -4.21 -18.69
N PRO A 162 -51.45 -4.02 -18.41
CA PRO A 162 -52.36 -3.31 -19.31
C PRO A 162 -51.95 -1.84 -19.46
N LYS A 163 -51.75 -1.41 -20.72
CA LYS A 163 -51.30 -0.06 -21.13
C LYS A 163 -52.14 1.12 -20.62
N LYS A 164 -53.31 0.87 -20.03
CA LYS A 164 -54.27 1.88 -19.58
C LYS A 164 -54.12 2.28 -18.09
N SER A 165 -53.27 1.59 -17.33
CA SER A 165 -53.04 1.92 -15.92
C SER A 165 -51.98 3.01 -15.77
N PRO A 166 -52.13 3.98 -14.83
CA PRO A 166 -51.08 4.98 -14.52
C PRO A 166 -49.73 4.34 -14.14
N ILE A 167 -49.72 3.06 -13.77
CA ILE A 167 -48.53 2.24 -13.51
C ILE A 167 -47.68 2.04 -14.78
N TYR A 168 -48.27 2.04 -15.98
CA TYR A 168 -47.55 1.92 -17.26
C TYR A 168 -46.64 3.13 -17.54
N VAL A 169 -47.00 4.32 -17.04
CA VAL A 169 -46.15 5.53 -17.17
C VAL A 169 -44.93 5.43 -16.26
N ILE A 170 -45.08 4.86 -15.06
CA ILE A 170 -43.97 4.55 -14.14
C ILE A 170 -43.08 3.43 -14.71
N LEU A 171 -43.67 2.50 -15.45
CA LEU A 171 -42.97 1.40 -16.14
C LEU A 171 -41.97 1.88 -17.20
N VAL A 172 -42.34 2.91 -17.95
CA VAL A 172 -41.46 3.56 -18.93
C VAL A 172 -40.36 4.37 -18.23
N GLY A 173 -40.55 4.72 -16.95
CA GLY A 173 -39.63 5.49 -16.11
C GLY A 173 -38.33 4.81 -15.67
N GLY A 174 -38.00 3.62 -16.18
CA GLY A 174 -36.67 3.02 -15.99
C GLY A 174 -36.41 2.38 -14.61
N TRP A 175 -35.17 2.47 -14.14
CA TRP A 175 -34.59 1.68 -13.01
C TRP A 175 -35.43 1.71 -11.73
N SER A 176 -36.22 2.76 -11.50
CA SER A 176 -37.11 2.94 -10.34
C SER A 176 -38.16 1.84 -10.20
N PHE A 177 -38.73 1.33 -11.32
CA PHE A 177 -39.73 0.27 -11.27
C PHE A 177 -39.11 -1.09 -10.89
N SER A 178 -37.94 -1.40 -11.44
CA SER A 178 -37.18 -2.59 -11.09
C SER A 178 -36.80 -2.59 -9.61
N LEU A 179 -36.38 -1.44 -9.07
CA LEU A 179 -36.07 -1.29 -7.64
C LEU A 179 -37.33 -1.43 -6.77
N TYR A 180 -38.48 -0.90 -7.19
CA TYR A 180 -39.76 -1.07 -6.49
C TYR A 180 -40.19 -2.54 -6.41
N LEU A 181 -40.03 -3.30 -7.50
CA LEU A 181 -40.37 -4.72 -7.48
C LEU A 181 -39.37 -5.56 -6.69
N ILE A 182 -38.08 -5.23 -6.75
CA ILE A 182 -37.09 -5.80 -5.84
C ILE A 182 -37.52 -5.53 -4.39
N GLN A 183 -37.93 -4.30 -4.08
CA GLN A 183 -38.49 -3.95 -2.76
C GLN A 183 -39.69 -4.78 -2.37
N LEU A 184 -40.60 -5.02 -3.30
CA LEU A 184 -41.75 -5.87 -3.07
C LEU A 184 -41.34 -7.32 -2.77
N VAL A 185 -40.36 -7.87 -3.49
CA VAL A 185 -39.87 -9.24 -3.27
C VAL A 185 -39.21 -9.37 -1.90
N PHE A 186 -38.30 -8.47 -1.55
CA PHE A 186 -37.64 -8.50 -0.25
C PHE A 186 -38.60 -8.26 0.91
N LYS A 187 -39.58 -7.36 0.76
CA LYS A 187 -40.63 -7.10 1.76
C LYS A 187 -41.46 -8.35 2.05
N ASN A 188 -41.74 -9.15 1.03
CA ASN A 188 -42.52 -10.38 1.16
C ASN A 188 -41.65 -11.64 1.25
N LEU A 189 -40.32 -11.51 1.40
CA LEU A 189 -39.40 -12.64 1.31
C LEU A 189 -39.69 -13.69 2.38
N GLN A 190 -40.06 -13.28 3.59
CA GLN A 190 -40.42 -14.20 4.67
C GLN A 190 -41.67 -15.02 4.35
N GLU A 191 -42.67 -14.41 3.72
CA GLU A 191 -43.88 -15.12 3.29
C GLU A 191 -43.59 -16.03 2.09
N ILE A 192 -42.78 -15.56 1.12
CA ILE A 192 -42.33 -16.33 -0.03
C ILE A 192 -41.55 -17.56 0.44
N TRP A 193 -40.64 -17.40 1.41
CA TRP A 193 -39.84 -18.50 1.94
C TRP A 193 -40.71 -19.52 2.67
N ARG A 194 -41.76 -19.08 3.39
CA ARG A 194 -42.61 -20.00 4.15
C ARG A 194 -43.61 -20.76 3.25
N CYS A 195 -44.25 -20.05 2.33
CA CYS A 195 -45.38 -20.59 1.54
C CYS A 195 -44.96 -21.10 0.15
N TYR A 196 -43.87 -20.59 -0.42
CA TYR A 196 -43.43 -20.88 -1.79
C TYR A 196 -41.98 -21.38 -1.89
N TRP A 197 -41.45 -21.96 -0.81
CA TRP A 197 -40.05 -22.38 -0.71
C TRP A 197 -39.60 -23.32 -1.84
N GLN A 198 -40.47 -24.23 -2.29
CA GLN A 198 -40.19 -25.18 -3.38
C GLN A 198 -39.98 -24.47 -4.72
N TYR A 199 -40.83 -23.48 -5.04
CA TYR A 199 -40.71 -22.68 -6.26
C TYR A 199 -39.46 -21.81 -6.22
N LEU A 200 -39.15 -21.21 -5.07
CA LEU A 200 -37.93 -20.44 -4.87
C LEU A 200 -36.69 -21.31 -5.06
N LEU A 201 -36.67 -22.51 -4.46
CA LEU A 201 -35.57 -23.46 -4.62
C LEU A 201 -35.42 -23.89 -6.08
N SER A 202 -36.52 -24.25 -6.75
CA SER A 202 -36.51 -24.64 -8.17
C SER A 202 -35.97 -23.52 -9.05
N TYR A 203 -36.36 -22.27 -8.78
CA TYR A 203 -35.86 -21.10 -9.50
C TYR A 203 -34.36 -20.92 -9.30
N VAL A 204 -33.88 -20.94 -8.06
CA VAL A 204 -32.45 -20.78 -7.73
C VAL A 204 -31.62 -21.89 -8.36
N LEU A 205 -32.09 -23.14 -8.33
CA LEU A 205 -31.37 -24.28 -8.93
C LEU A 205 -31.32 -24.20 -10.46
N THR A 206 -32.46 -23.95 -11.12
CA THR A 206 -32.51 -23.91 -12.58
C THR A 206 -31.72 -22.73 -13.15
N VAL A 207 -31.94 -21.53 -12.61
CA VAL A 207 -31.22 -20.33 -13.03
C VAL A 207 -29.76 -20.38 -12.58
N GLY A 208 -29.48 -20.88 -11.38
CA GLY A 208 -28.12 -21.06 -10.88
C GLY A 208 -27.32 -21.98 -11.79
N PHE A 209 -27.90 -23.11 -12.22
CA PHE A 209 -27.28 -24.04 -13.16
C PHE A 209 -27.06 -23.41 -14.55
N MET A 210 -28.05 -22.70 -15.08
CA MET A 210 -27.89 -21.98 -16.35
C MET A 210 -26.80 -20.89 -16.26
N SER A 211 -26.78 -20.13 -15.17
CA SER A 211 -25.76 -19.10 -14.93
C SER A 211 -24.38 -19.73 -14.78
N PHE A 212 -24.28 -20.87 -14.09
CA PHE A 212 -23.04 -21.64 -13.99
C PHE A 212 -22.56 -22.10 -15.37
N ALA A 213 -23.43 -22.66 -16.21
CA ALA A 213 -23.08 -23.10 -17.55
C ALA A 213 -22.55 -21.94 -18.42
N VAL A 214 -23.16 -20.75 -18.30
CA VAL A 214 -22.71 -19.54 -18.98
C VAL A 214 -21.34 -19.11 -18.45
N CYS A 215 -21.16 -18.99 -17.13
CA CYS A 215 -19.86 -18.66 -16.53
C CYS A 215 -18.76 -19.68 -16.84
N TYR A 216 -19.11 -20.97 -16.91
CA TYR A 216 -18.19 -22.04 -17.29
C TYR A 216 -17.73 -21.91 -18.74
N LYS A 217 -18.64 -21.53 -19.65
CA LYS A 217 -18.31 -21.30 -21.06
C LYS A 217 -17.36 -20.11 -21.26
N TYR A 218 -17.56 -19.02 -20.53
CA TYR A 218 -16.69 -17.85 -20.62
C TYR A 218 -15.34 -18.04 -19.93
N GLY A 219 -15.28 -18.91 -18.92
CA GLY A 219 -14.06 -19.21 -18.18
C GLY A 219 -13.71 -18.14 -17.13
N PRO A 220 -12.85 -18.46 -16.15
CA PRO A 220 -12.38 -17.52 -15.14
C PRO A 220 -11.51 -16.42 -15.76
N LEU A 221 -11.35 -15.31 -15.04
CA LEU A 221 -10.54 -14.17 -15.49
C LEU A 221 -9.06 -14.56 -15.59
N GLU A 222 -8.52 -14.66 -16.81
CA GLU A 222 -7.09 -14.95 -17.04
C GLU A 222 -6.25 -13.68 -17.19
N ASN A 223 -6.85 -12.58 -17.66
CA ASN A 223 -6.13 -11.34 -17.92
C ASN A 223 -5.73 -10.65 -16.60
N GLU A 224 -4.44 -10.46 -16.35
CA GLU A 224 -3.93 -9.77 -15.14
C GLU A 224 -4.58 -8.39 -14.93
N ARG A 225 -4.82 -7.62 -15.99
CA ARG A 225 -5.51 -6.33 -15.92
C ARG A 225 -6.91 -6.45 -15.31
N SER A 226 -7.64 -7.51 -15.67
CA SER A 226 -9.00 -7.75 -15.20
C SER A 226 -9.03 -8.25 -13.76
N ILE A 227 -8.06 -9.09 -13.38
CA ILE A 227 -7.84 -9.53 -11.99
C ILE A 227 -7.49 -8.33 -11.10
N ASN A 228 -6.59 -7.46 -11.55
CA ASN A 228 -6.25 -6.25 -10.84
C ASN A 228 -7.48 -5.35 -10.70
N LEU A 229 -8.24 -5.10 -11.77
CA LEU A 229 -9.46 -4.29 -11.70
C LEU A 229 -10.47 -4.85 -10.70
N LEU A 230 -10.70 -6.17 -10.70
CA LEU A 230 -11.56 -6.84 -9.72
C LEU A 230 -11.02 -6.71 -8.28
N THR A 231 -9.71 -6.80 -8.12
CA THR A 231 -9.04 -6.62 -6.82
C THR A 231 -9.27 -5.20 -6.30
N TRP A 232 -9.06 -4.17 -7.12
CA TRP A 232 -9.30 -2.78 -6.77
C TRP A 232 -10.77 -2.53 -6.41
N THR A 233 -11.72 -3.12 -7.16
CA THR A 233 -13.15 -2.95 -6.86
C THR A 233 -13.55 -3.65 -5.56
N LEU A 234 -13.05 -4.86 -5.28
CA LEU A 234 -13.27 -5.56 -4.02
C LEU A 234 -12.68 -4.80 -2.83
N GLN A 235 -11.46 -4.26 -2.98
CA GLN A 235 -10.83 -3.45 -1.95
C GLN A 235 -11.58 -2.14 -1.70
N LEU A 236 -12.00 -1.43 -2.75
CA LEU A 236 -12.80 -0.21 -2.64
C LEU A 236 -14.16 -0.48 -1.97
N MET A 237 -14.80 -1.60 -2.33
CA MET A 237 -16.03 -2.06 -1.68
C MET A 237 -15.80 -2.40 -0.20
N GLY A 238 -14.67 -3.05 0.11
CA GLY A 238 -14.25 -3.34 1.47
C GLY A 238 -14.09 -2.08 2.31
N LEU A 239 -13.43 -1.05 1.79
CA LEU A 239 -13.28 0.26 2.44
C LEU A 239 -14.64 0.94 2.68
N CYS A 240 -15.55 0.86 1.71
CA CYS A 240 -16.90 1.40 1.85
C CYS A 240 -17.69 0.69 2.97
N PHE A 241 -17.59 -0.63 3.06
CA PHE A 241 -18.20 -1.41 4.14
C PHE A 241 -17.54 -1.14 5.50
N MET A 242 -16.22 -0.99 5.57
CA MET A 242 -15.53 -0.60 6.79
C MET A 242 -16.02 0.76 7.31
N TYR A 243 -16.15 1.75 6.40
CA TYR A 243 -16.70 3.07 6.74
C TYR A 243 -18.15 2.97 7.22
N SER A 244 -18.98 2.20 6.52
CA SER A 244 -20.41 2.04 6.84
C SER A 244 -20.67 1.20 8.10
N GLY A 245 -19.73 0.33 8.48
CA GLY A 245 -19.82 -0.52 9.68
C GLY A 245 -19.50 0.22 10.98
N ILE A 246 -18.95 1.44 10.91
CA ILE A 246 -18.57 2.24 12.07
C ILE A 246 -19.41 3.52 12.10
N GLN A 247 -20.09 3.79 13.21
CA GLN A 247 -20.93 4.99 13.34
C GLN A 247 -20.11 6.28 13.58
N ILE A 248 -18.85 6.15 13.97
CA ILE A 248 -17.97 7.27 14.32
C ILE A 248 -17.03 7.59 13.14
N PRO A 249 -17.24 8.70 12.40
CA PRO A 249 -16.51 8.94 11.15
C PRO A 249 -14.99 9.07 11.37
N HIS A 250 -14.54 9.72 12.44
CA HIS A 250 -13.11 9.89 12.73
C HIS A 250 -12.40 8.55 13.00
N ILE A 251 -13.04 7.66 13.76
CA ILE A 251 -12.48 6.33 14.07
C ILE A 251 -12.52 5.46 12.81
N ALA A 252 -13.59 5.55 12.02
CA ALA A 252 -13.69 4.85 10.74
C ALA A 252 -12.54 5.24 9.80
N LEU A 253 -12.27 6.53 9.64
CA LEU A 253 -11.17 7.04 8.84
C LEU A 253 -9.80 6.62 9.39
N ALA A 254 -9.59 6.69 10.71
CA ALA A 254 -8.35 6.25 11.33
C ALA A 254 -8.09 4.76 11.07
N ILE A 255 -9.11 3.90 11.21
CA ILE A 255 -9.00 2.46 10.92
C ILE A 255 -8.74 2.21 9.44
N ILE A 256 -9.36 2.97 8.53
CA ILE A 256 -9.09 2.88 7.09
C ILE A 256 -7.64 3.25 6.78
N ILE A 257 -7.12 4.34 7.37
CA ILE A 257 -5.72 4.75 7.21
C ILE A 257 -4.80 3.66 7.74
N ILE A 258 -5.07 3.10 8.92
CA ILE A 258 -4.30 1.99 9.49
C ILE A 258 -4.33 0.79 8.55
N ALA A 259 -5.48 0.41 8.01
CA ALA A 259 -5.59 -0.70 7.07
C ALA A 259 -4.77 -0.47 5.79
N LEU A 260 -4.85 0.73 5.20
CA LEU A 260 -4.04 1.13 4.05
C LEU A 260 -2.54 1.10 4.37
N CYS A 261 -2.14 1.59 5.54
CA CYS A 261 -0.78 1.49 6.02
C CYS A 261 -0.38 0.02 6.13
N THR A 262 -1.10 -0.82 6.87
CA THR A 262 -0.71 -2.24 7.05
C THR A 262 -0.51 -2.99 5.73
N LYS A 263 -1.30 -2.67 4.70
CA LYS A 263 -1.17 -3.30 3.38
C LYS A 263 -0.02 -2.74 2.54
N ASN A 264 0.24 -1.43 2.63
CA ASN A 264 1.22 -0.75 1.77
C ASN A 264 2.56 -0.49 2.47
N LEU A 265 2.71 -0.84 3.75
CA LEU A 265 3.86 -0.50 4.60
C LEU A 265 5.08 -1.41 4.39
N GLU A 266 4.91 -2.59 3.80
CA GLU A 266 6.04 -3.50 3.51
C GLU A 266 7.10 -2.85 2.62
N TYR A 267 6.67 -2.14 1.58
CA TYR A 267 7.56 -1.46 0.63
C TYR A 267 8.39 -0.31 1.23
N PRO A 268 7.80 0.69 1.92
CA PRO A 268 8.57 1.76 2.54
C PRO A 268 9.45 1.27 3.69
N ILE A 269 9.06 0.24 4.45
CA ILE A 269 9.93 -0.34 5.49
C ILE A 269 11.15 -1.01 4.87
N GLN A 270 10.96 -1.81 3.81
CA GLN A 270 12.09 -2.43 3.11
C GLN A 270 13.01 -1.38 2.51
N TRP A 271 12.47 -0.32 1.91
CA TRP A 271 13.25 0.78 1.36
C TRP A 271 14.03 1.55 2.45
N LEU A 272 13.40 1.81 3.60
CA LEU A 272 14.04 2.47 4.75
C LEU A 272 15.14 1.59 5.35
N TYR A 273 14.91 0.28 5.46
CA TYR A 273 15.92 -0.69 5.91
C TYR A 273 17.13 -0.76 4.97
N ILE A 274 16.90 -0.83 3.65
CA ILE A 274 17.97 -0.84 2.65
C ILE A 274 18.78 0.45 2.72
N THR A 275 18.11 1.60 2.84
CA THR A 275 18.76 2.91 2.94
C THR A 275 19.59 3.04 4.22
N TYR A 276 19.02 2.65 5.37
CA TYR A 276 19.71 2.61 6.65
C TYR A 276 20.97 1.73 6.59
N ARG A 277 20.86 0.52 6.03
CA ARG A 277 22.00 -0.40 5.86
C ARG A 277 23.09 0.19 4.97
N LYS A 278 22.72 0.89 3.89
CA LYS A 278 23.69 1.53 2.99
C LYS A 278 24.43 2.69 3.67
N VAL A 279 23.73 3.50 4.45
CA VAL A 279 24.33 4.63 5.19
C VAL A 279 25.27 4.12 6.28
N TYR A 280 24.84 3.14 7.07
CA TYR A 280 25.67 2.56 8.15
C TYR A 280 26.96 1.93 7.61
N LYS A 281 26.88 1.16 6.52
CA LYS A 281 28.05 0.54 5.89
C LYS A 281 28.97 1.51 5.16
N ALA A 282 28.47 2.69 4.77
CA ALA A 282 29.31 3.71 4.13
C ALA A 282 30.26 4.38 5.15
N THR A 283 29.90 4.39 6.43
CA THR A 283 30.69 4.97 7.53
C THR A 283 31.90 4.11 7.91
N GLU A 284 31.91 2.82 7.57
CA GLU A 284 32.97 1.86 7.97
C GLU A 284 34.03 1.56 6.90
N LYS A 285 34.13 2.34 5.80
CA LYS A 285 35.14 2.04 4.77
C LYS A 285 36.56 2.27 5.32
N PRO A 286 37.44 1.24 5.37
CA PRO A 286 38.82 1.42 5.81
C PRO A 286 39.58 2.31 4.82
N VAL A 287 40.37 3.23 5.36
CA VAL A 287 41.21 4.16 4.59
C VAL A 287 42.27 3.34 3.83
N PRO A 288 42.48 3.57 2.52
CA PRO A 288 43.51 2.84 1.77
C PRO A 288 44.90 3.12 2.36
N PRO A 289 45.81 2.13 2.34
CA PRO A 289 47.17 2.30 2.87
C PRO A 289 47.92 3.40 2.11
N ARG A 290 48.72 4.18 2.85
CA ARG A 290 49.52 5.28 2.29
C ARG A 290 50.56 4.73 1.31
N LEU A 291 50.75 5.43 0.19
CA LEU A 291 51.89 5.17 -0.70
C LEU A 291 53.21 5.47 0.04
N LEU A 292 54.25 4.72 -0.33
CA LEU A 292 55.59 4.87 0.20
C LEU A 292 56.17 6.22 -0.25
N THR A 293 56.94 6.91 0.59
CA THR A 293 57.68 8.10 0.16
C THR A 293 58.87 7.71 -0.69
N GLU A 294 59.39 8.63 -1.51
CA GLU A 294 60.57 8.40 -2.35
C GLU A 294 61.78 7.95 -1.53
N GLU A 295 61.98 8.55 -0.35
CA GLU A 295 63.07 8.17 0.55
C GLU A 295 62.85 6.79 1.17
N GLU A 296 61.62 6.46 1.58
CA GLU A 296 61.27 5.11 2.06
C GLU A 296 61.50 4.06 0.95
N TYR A 297 61.19 4.38 -0.30
CA TYR A 297 61.43 3.53 -1.47
C TYR A 297 62.93 3.33 -1.73
N ARG A 298 63.72 4.41 -1.69
CA ARG A 298 65.17 4.37 -1.90
C ARG A 298 65.86 3.51 -0.84
N ILE A 299 65.56 3.74 0.44
CA ILE A 299 66.10 2.96 1.55
C ILE A 299 65.73 1.48 1.41
N GLN A 300 64.48 1.18 1.06
CA GLN A 300 64.05 -0.20 0.86
C GLN A 300 64.80 -0.87 -0.30
N GLY A 301 65.04 -0.14 -1.40
CA GLY A 301 65.85 -0.60 -2.52
C GLY A 301 67.29 -0.92 -2.11
N GLU A 302 67.93 -0.04 -1.33
CA GLU A 302 69.30 -0.25 -0.84
C GLU A 302 69.41 -1.48 0.09
N VAL A 303 68.46 -1.62 1.02
CA VAL A 303 68.44 -2.73 1.99
C VAL A 303 68.22 -4.07 1.31
N GLU A 304 67.22 -4.18 0.42
CA GLU A 304 66.92 -5.44 -0.28
C GLU A 304 68.02 -5.78 -1.30
N THR A 305 68.59 -4.79 -1.99
CA THR A 305 69.72 -5.03 -2.91
C THR A 305 70.94 -5.57 -2.16
N ARG A 306 71.29 -4.97 -1.02
CA ARG A 306 72.40 -5.45 -0.20
C ARG A 306 72.16 -6.88 0.27
N LYS A 307 70.96 -7.16 0.79
CA LYS A 307 70.58 -8.50 1.24
C LYS A 307 70.64 -9.53 0.12
N ALA A 308 70.10 -9.22 -1.06
CA ALA A 308 70.14 -10.11 -2.22
C ALA A 308 71.57 -10.38 -2.72
N LEU A 309 72.47 -9.39 -2.65
CA LEU A 309 73.88 -9.57 -3.02
C LEU A 309 74.64 -10.44 -2.01
N GLU A 310 74.34 -10.32 -0.71
CA GLU A 310 74.88 -11.18 0.34
C GLU A 310 74.41 -12.63 0.16
N GLU A 311 73.09 -12.83 -0.04
CA GLU A 311 72.51 -14.15 -0.33
C GLU A 311 73.10 -14.78 -1.60
N LEU A 312 73.35 -13.97 -2.64
CA LEU A 312 73.99 -14.44 -3.87
C LEU A 312 75.43 -14.91 -3.62
N ARG A 313 76.20 -14.20 -2.79
CA ARG A 313 77.58 -14.63 -2.43
C ARG A 313 77.58 -15.93 -1.65
N GLU A 314 76.70 -16.06 -0.66
CA GLU A 314 76.53 -17.31 0.10
C GLU A 314 76.16 -18.46 -0.81
N PHE A 315 75.21 -18.25 -1.73
CA PHE A 315 74.84 -19.24 -2.73
C PHE A 315 76.04 -19.65 -3.60
N CYS A 316 76.83 -18.70 -4.11
CA CYS A 316 78.00 -18.99 -4.93
C CYS A 316 79.11 -19.76 -4.18
N ASN A 317 79.21 -19.60 -2.86
CA ASN A 317 80.15 -20.35 -2.01
C ASN A 317 79.59 -21.71 -1.55
N SER A 318 78.30 -21.97 -1.76
CA SER A 318 77.64 -23.23 -1.39
C SER A 318 77.96 -24.37 -2.39
N PRO A 319 77.96 -25.64 -1.94
CA PRO A 319 78.17 -26.79 -2.83
C PRO A 319 77.04 -26.97 -3.86
N ASP A 320 75.91 -26.27 -3.70
CA ASP A 320 74.76 -26.31 -4.60
C ASP A 320 74.95 -25.43 -5.85
N CYS A 321 75.94 -24.53 -5.86
CA CYS A 321 76.28 -23.73 -7.02
C CYS A 321 77.24 -24.49 -7.96
N SER A 322 76.80 -24.76 -9.18
CA SER A 322 77.66 -25.35 -10.22
C SER A 322 78.66 -24.33 -10.78
N ALA A 323 79.79 -24.13 -10.11
CA ALA A 323 80.79 -23.10 -10.40
C ALA A 323 81.20 -23.04 -11.88
N TRP A 324 81.57 -24.17 -12.51
CA TRP A 324 82.01 -24.19 -13.91
C TRP A 324 80.91 -23.86 -14.92
N LYS A 325 79.66 -24.24 -14.62
CA LYS A 325 78.51 -23.90 -15.47
C LYS A 325 78.19 -22.41 -15.38
N THR A 326 78.29 -21.83 -14.18
CA THR A 326 78.11 -20.39 -13.97
C THR A 326 79.20 -19.60 -14.67
N VAL A 327 80.48 -19.99 -14.48
CA VAL A 327 81.65 -19.34 -15.12
C VAL A 327 81.57 -19.38 -16.64
N SER A 328 81.03 -20.45 -17.23
CA SER A 328 80.89 -20.55 -18.69
C SER A 328 79.86 -19.57 -19.30
N ARG A 329 78.95 -19.02 -18.49
CA ARG A 329 77.83 -18.19 -18.94
C ARG A 329 78.05 -16.70 -18.69
N ILE A 330 78.99 -16.35 -17.83
CA ILE A 330 79.25 -14.96 -17.42
C ILE A 330 80.28 -14.32 -18.35
N GLN A 331 80.10 -13.02 -18.62
CA GLN A 331 80.95 -12.27 -19.55
C GLN A 331 82.38 -12.05 -19.00
N SER A 332 82.52 -11.87 -17.69
CA SER A 332 83.81 -11.61 -17.04
C SER A 332 84.03 -12.53 -15.82
N PRO A 333 84.60 -13.74 -16.02
CA PRO A 333 84.88 -14.68 -14.94
C PRO A 333 85.71 -14.12 -13.79
N LYS A 334 86.71 -13.28 -14.11
CA LYS A 334 87.59 -12.66 -13.11
C LYS A 334 86.84 -11.75 -12.15
N ARG A 335 86.01 -10.84 -12.69
CA ARG A 335 85.19 -9.91 -11.89
C ARG A 335 84.20 -10.65 -11.00
N PHE A 336 83.64 -11.75 -11.50
CA PHE A 336 82.76 -12.61 -10.72
C PHE A 336 83.50 -13.29 -9.56
N ALA A 337 84.70 -13.82 -9.80
CA ALA A 337 85.52 -14.41 -8.74
C ALA A 337 85.85 -13.38 -7.64
N ASP A 338 86.28 -12.18 -8.04
CA ASP A 338 86.58 -11.08 -7.11
C ASP A 338 85.34 -10.69 -6.27
N PHE A 339 84.14 -10.70 -6.89
CA PHE A 339 82.87 -10.45 -6.19
C PHE A 339 82.51 -11.52 -5.16
N VAL A 340 82.69 -12.80 -5.51
CA VAL A 340 82.43 -13.94 -4.62
C VAL A 340 83.39 -13.95 -3.42
N GLU A 341 84.63 -13.50 -3.63
CA GLU A 341 85.63 -13.31 -2.57
C GLU A 341 85.35 -12.11 -1.65
N GLY A 342 84.40 -11.25 -2.03
CA GLY A 342 83.90 -10.16 -1.18
C GLY A 342 84.09 -8.75 -1.75
N SER A 343 84.73 -8.61 -2.91
CA SER A 343 84.91 -7.30 -3.57
C SER A 343 83.58 -6.72 -4.06
N SER A 344 83.53 -5.40 -4.25
CA SER A 344 82.32 -4.71 -4.76
C SER A 344 81.87 -5.30 -6.10
N HIS A 345 80.55 -5.44 -6.26
CA HIS A 345 79.94 -5.86 -7.52
C HIS A 345 80.07 -4.79 -8.63
N LEU A 346 80.32 -3.54 -8.23
CA LEU A 346 80.53 -2.40 -9.12
C LEU A 346 82.01 -2.05 -9.21
N THR A 347 82.46 -1.76 -10.42
CA THR A 347 83.81 -1.23 -10.65
C THR A 347 83.84 0.28 -10.35
N PRO A 348 84.98 0.85 -9.92
CA PRO A 348 85.08 2.28 -9.65
C PRO A 348 84.71 3.16 -10.85
N ASN A 349 84.98 2.68 -12.07
CA ASN A 349 84.60 3.38 -13.29
C ASN A 349 83.08 3.37 -13.54
N GLU A 350 82.38 2.27 -13.23
CA GLU A 350 80.91 2.24 -13.33
C GLU A 350 80.26 3.15 -12.31
N VAL A 351 80.81 3.21 -11.09
CA VAL A 351 80.34 4.14 -10.05
C VAL A 351 80.57 5.59 -10.49
N SER A 352 81.75 5.92 -11.04
CA SER A 352 82.04 7.28 -11.49
C SER A 352 81.20 7.68 -12.70
N VAL A 353 80.94 6.76 -13.65
CA VAL A 353 80.04 7.04 -14.78
C VAL A 353 78.61 7.25 -14.30
N HIS A 354 78.12 6.43 -13.36
CA HIS A 354 76.80 6.61 -12.78
C HIS A 354 76.68 7.92 -11.98
N GLU A 355 77.71 8.29 -11.23
CA GLU A 355 77.75 9.58 -10.51
C GLU A 355 77.86 10.77 -11.47
N GLN A 356 78.54 10.61 -12.61
CA GLN A 356 78.59 11.64 -13.65
C GLN A 356 77.26 11.78 -14.39
N GLU A 357 76.52 10.68 -14.60
CA GLU A 357 75.27 10.68 -15.38
C GLU A 357 74.04 11.00 -14.50
N TYR A 358 74.05 10.60 -13.24
CA TYR A 358 72.91 10.71 -12.31
C TYR A 358 73.25 11.41 -10.99
N GLY A 359 74.49 11.85 -10.78
CA GLY A 359 74.87 12.62 -9.60
C GLY A 359 74.52 14.10 -9.70
N LEU A 360 74.78 14.83 -8.61
CA LEU A 360 74.39 16.23 -8.44
C LEU A 360 74.89 17.15 -9.57
N GLY A 361 76.08 16.86 -10.13
CA GLY A 361 76.64 17.64 -11.25
C GLY A 361 75.88 17.48 -12.57
N SER A 362 75.25 16.31 -12.82
CA SER A 362 74.40 16.08 -13.99
C SER A 362 73.05 16.80 -13.87
N ILE A 363 72.48 16.77 -12.66
CA ILE A 363 71.20 17.41 -12.36
C ILE A 363 71.33 18.93 -12.50
N ILE A 364 72.42 19.52 -11.99
CA ILE A 364 72.70 20.96 -12.14
C ILE A 364 72.93 21.33 -13.62
N ALA A 365 73.68 20.51 -14.38
CA ALA A 365 73.89 20.76 -15.81
C ALA A 365 72.60 20.62 -16.64
N GLN A 366 71.70 19.71 -16.26
CA GLN A 366 70.36 19.61 -16.86
C GLN A 366 69.51 20.84 -16.50
N ASP A 367 69.50 21.29 -15.25
CA ASP A 367 68.79 22.52 -14.85
C ASP A 367 69.31 23.76 -15.61
N GLU A 368 70.62 23.90 -15.82
CA GLU A 368 71.19 25.00 -16.63
C GLU A 368 70.76 24.95 -18.11
N ILE A 369 70.71 23.75 -18.72
CA ILE A 369 70.22 23.55 -20.10
C ILE A 369 68.71 23.85 -20.19
N TYR A 370 67.93 23.51 -19.15
CA TYR A 370 66.51 23.81 -19.08
C TYR A 370 66.22 25.30 -18.88
N GLU A 371 67.04 26.03 -18.13
CA GLU A 371 66.93 27.50 -18.02
C GLU A 371 67.28 28.21 -19.34
N GLU A 372 68.33 27.79 -20.06
CA GLU A 372 68.73 28.39 -21.33
C GLU A 372 67.65 28.19 -22.42
N ALA A 373 67.04 27.00 -22.48
CA ALA A 373 65.92 26.68 -23.39
C ALA A 373 64.63 27.45 -23.06
N SER A 374 64.39 27.80 -21.79
CA SER A 374 63.20 28.55 -21.38
C SER A 374 63.22 30.03 -21.81
N SER A 375 64.41 30.58 -22.10
CA SER A 375 64.57 31.98 -22.52
C SER A 375 64.23 32.25 -24.00
N GLU A 376 64.11 31.21 -24.83
CA GLU A 376 63.79 31.33 -26.26
C GLU A 376 62.28 31.20 -26.57
N GLU A 377 61.44 30.80 -25.60
CA GLU A 377 60.01 30.49 -25.84
C GLU A 377 58.98 31.51 -25.29
N GLU A 378 59.39 32.65 -24.72
CA GLU A 378 58.45 33.62 -24.11
C GLU A 378 57.74 34.61 -25.07
N ASP A 379 57.92 34.53 -26.40
CA ASP A 379 57.29 35.46 -27.36
C ASP A 379 56.08 34.86 -28.12
N SER A 380 55.11 34.24 -27.43
CA SER A 380 53.77 34.06 -28.04
C SER A 380 52.62 33.71 -27.07
N TYR A 381 52.23 34.65 -26.20
CA TYR A 381 50.91 34.60 -25.54
C TYR A 381 49.86 35.39 -26.33
N SER A 382 48.76 34.73 -26.72
CA SER A 382 47.37 35.17 -26.43
C SER A 382 46.33 34.67 -27.47
N ARG A 383 45.52 33.66 -27.09
CA ARG A 383 44.05 33.66 -27.32
C ARG A 383 43.36 32.42 -26.73
N CYS A 384 42.50 32.63 -25.74
CA CYS A 384 41.33 31.76 -25.51
C CYS A 384 40.19 32.17 -26.47
N PRO A 385 39.23 31.26 -26.78
CA PRO A 385 37.90 31.47 -26.22
C PRO A 385 37.02 30.23 -25.95
N ALA A 386 36.17 30.43 -24.93
CA ALA A 386 34.72 30.22 -24.83
C ALA A 386 34.04 28.83 -24.92
N ILE A 387 33.18 28.66 -23.90
CA ILE A 387 32.18 27.63 -23.60
C ILE A 387 31.01 27.68 -24.60
N THR A 388 30.55 26.52 -25.07
CA THR A 388 29.17 26.34 -25.53
C THR A 388 28.57 25.01 -25.07
N GLN A 389 27.42 25.16 -24.43
CA GLN A 389 26.48 24.16 -23.94
C GLN A 389 25.80 23.43 -25.12
N ASN A 390 25.65 22.10 -25.07
CA ASN A 390 24.60 21.42 -25.82
C ASN A 390 24.15 20.10 -25.18
N ASN A 391 22.82 19.99 -25.10
CA ASN A 391 22.03 18.82 -24.70
C ASN A 391 22.32 17.63 -25.63
N PHE A 392 22.35 16.42 -25.07
CA PHE A 392 22.07 15.20 -25.83
C PHE A 392 21.10 14.30 -25.06
N LEU A 393 19.92 14.18 -25.64
CA LEU A 393 18.96 13.11 -25.45
C LEU A 393 19.24 12.13 -26.58
N THR A 394 19.62 10.89 -26.27
CA THR A 394 19.27 9.71 -27.06
C THR A 394 19.24 8.51 -26.13
#